data_AF-A0A2V5WK25-F1
#
_entry.id   AF-A0A2V5WK25-F1
#
_cell.length_a   1.000
_cell.length_b   1.000
_cell.length_c   1.000
_cell.angle_alpha   90.00
_cell.angle_beta   90.00
_cell.angle_gamma   90.00
#
_symmetry.space_group_name_H-M   'P 1'
#
loop_
_entity.id
_entity.type
_entity.pdbx_description
1 polymer ?
#
loop_
_entity_poly.entity_id
_entity_poly.type
_entity_poly.pdbx_seq_one_letter_code
_entity_poly.pdbx_strand_id
1 'polypeptide(L)'
;MKPYTLLHDFRNGAATLLLALGILFTPQIGRAVAPAITATKDDGIAAGTKKNPGDTIPYTISISNTGSADATGVTLTDATPTNTTDVGGSLAASPVGVDDLYPQTVIGNVSINSALIPYSVVSNDYLGLNPQATIDLVQAANTIVSNTITATTTLGGTVVMTVSGASMGQFTYNPPTGLRTGNDTFTYRLTDNASAPSAASNRTATVTIPVSGIVWFINNNAGACSSNCDGRLSNPFTSLANFQAVNDSGANHPAAGDNIFLYESGTAYVGPVTLLNNQRLIGQDASASLSTITGLNPGTGSAAFPAMNSGNATIAKITSAVNAINLTNGATSNLIRGLTVGSTTGIGINGTSFGTLTVADVDMSDSPSRTGQALSLTTGTLAATFTSINSTNSAAGGIALTSVSGSLTAGSTT
;
A
#
# COMPACT_ATOMS: atom_id res chain seq x y z
N MET A 1 -58.94 -11.64 42.13
CA MET A 1 -58.64 -10.24 42.50
C MET A 1 -57.14 -10.01 42.39
N LYS A 2 -56.72 -8.83 41.92
CA LYS A 2 -55.37 -8.23 42.10
C LYS A 2 -54.81 -8.50 43.51
N PRO A 3 -53.47 -8.60 43.73
CA PRO A 3 -52.60 -7.40 43.77
C PRO A 3 -51.12 -7.59 43.37
N TYR A 4 -50.39 -6.46 43.36
CA TYR A 4 -48.94 -6.30 43.16
C TYR A 4 -48.12 -6.75 44.38
N THR A 5 -46.86 -7.19 44.19
CA THR A 5 -45.63 -6.71 44.86
C THR A 5 -44.39 -7.41 44.25
N LEU A 6 -43.28 -6.67 44.19
CA LEU A 6 -41.97 -7.01 43.64
C LEU A 6 -41.04 -7.50 44.76
N LEU A 7 -40.26 -8.58 44.56
CA LEU A 7 -38.84 -8.69 44.99
C LEU A 7 -38.20 -10.06 44.62
N HIS A 8 -37.00 -9.95 44.03
CA HIS A 8 -35.80 -10.79 44.12
C HIS A 8 -35.71 -12.21 43.49
N ASP A 9 -34.66 -12.27 42.65
CA ASP A 9 -33.90 -13.33 42.00
C ASP A 9 -33.56 -14.56 42.87
N PHE A 10 -33.63 -15.77 42.30
CA PHE A 10 -32.62 -16.83 42.44
C PHE A 10 -32.84 -17.97 41.42
N ARG A 11 -31.72 -18.45 40.90
CA ARG A 11 -31.51 -19.48 39.88
C ARG A 11 -31.98 -20.91 40.25
N ASN A 12 -32.06 -21.72 39.19
CA ASN A 12 -31.90 -23.19 39.07
C ASN A 12 -33.18 -24.04 38.92
N GLY A 13 -33.29 -24.68 37.76
CA GLY A 13 -34.22 -25.77 37.50
C GLY A 13 -34.37 -26.04 36.01
N ALA A 14 -33.38 -26.72 35.41
CA ALA A 14 -33.33 -27.03 34.00
C ALA A 14 -34.54 -27.86 33.53
N ALA A 15 -35.28 -27.34 32.55
CA ALA A 15 -36.11 -28.12 31.65
C ALA A 15 -35.93 -27.57 30.24
N THR A 16 -35.26 -28.37 29.42
CA THR A 16 -34.89 -28.14 28.04
C THR A 16 -36.14 -27.91 27.19
N LEU A 17 -36.40 -26.66 26.80
CA LEU A 17 -37.27 -26.36 25.66
C LEU A 17 -36.39 -25.71 24.59
N LEU A 18 -35.96 -26.54 23.65
CA LEU A 18 -35.27 -26.13 22.44
C LEU A 18 -36.26 -25.34 21.57
N LEU A 19 -36.37 -24.03 21.82
CA LEU A 19 -37.03 -23.11 20.90
C LEU A 19 -36.09 -22.95 19.70
N ALA A 20 -36.28 -23.77 18.67
CA ALA A 20 -35.71 -23.52 17.36
C ALA A 20 -36.26 -22.17 16.87
N LEU A 21 -35.49 -21.10 17.09
CA LEU A 21 -35.71 -19.82 16.43
C LEU A 21 -35.36 -20.01 14.96
N GLY A 22 -36.31 -20.56 14.21
CA GLY A 22 -36.28 -20.54 12.75
C GLY A 22 -36.42 -19.10 12.30
N ILE A 23 -35.30 -18.37 12.27
CA ILE A 23 -35.18 -17.20 11.41
C ILE A 23 -35.29 -17.78 10.00
N LEU A 24 -36.51 -17.74 9.43
CA LEU A 24 -36.66 -17.78 7.99
C LEU A 24 -35.93 -16.53 7.45
N PHE A 25 -34.64 -16.68 7.15
CA PHE A 25 -34.07 -16.00 6.01
C PHE A 25 -34.81 -16.59 4.80
N THR A 26 -35.95 -16.01 4.45
CA THR A 26 -36.31 -16.00 3.03
C THR A 26 -35.13 -15.33 2.34
N PRO A 27 -34.46 -15.95 1.36
CA PRO A 27 -33.66 -15.15 0.46
C PRO A 27 -34.67 -14.19 -0.17
N GLN A 28 -34.60 -12.90 0.17
CA GLN A 28 -35.06 -11.93 -0.79
C GLN A 28 -34.17 -12.22 -2.00
N ILE A 29 -34.76 -12.87 -3.02
CA ILE A 29 -34.17 -12.93 -4.34
C ILE A 29 -33.90 -11.46 -4.65
N GLY A 30 -32.65 -11.04 -4.56
CA GLY A 30 -32.25 -9.68 -4.88
C GLY A 30 -32.80 -9.41 -6.26
N ARG A 31 -33.70 -8.41 -6.39
CA ARG A 31 -34.17 -7.98 -7.71
C ARG A 31 -32.91 -7.76 -8.55
N ALA A 32 -32.83 -8.42 -9.70
CA ALA A 32 -31.77 -8.17 -10.65
C ALA A 32 -31.70 -6.67 -10.87
N VAL A 33 -30.58 -6.09 -10.48
CA VAL A 33 -30.26 -4.68 -10.66
C VAL A 33 -30.03 -4.52 -12.15
N ALA A 34 -30.87 -3.74 -12.82
CA ALA A 34 -30.81 -3.52 -14.26
C ALA A 34 -30.48 -2.05 -14.54
N PRO A 35 -29.75 -1.77 -15.64
CA PRO A 35 -29.61 -0.39 -16.10
C PRO A 35 -30.99 0.13 -16.51
N ALA A 36 -31.27 1.41 -16.25
CA ALA A 36 -32.52 2.05 -16.65
C ALA A 36 -32.20 3.36 -17.34
N ILE A 37 -32.18 3.33 -18.67
CA ILE A 37 -31.82 4.49 -19.49
C ILE A 37 -33.05 5.31 -19.83
N THR A 38 -32.96 6.62 -19.58
CA THR A 38 -33.92 7.62 -20.05
C THR A 38 -33.20 8.62 -20.94
N ALA A 39 -33.88 9.14 -21.96
CA ALA A 39 -33.36 10.20 -22.81
C ALA A 39 -34.43 11.26 -23.09
N THR A 40 -34.03 12.53 -23.14
CA THR A 40 -34.87 13.67 -23.54
C THR A 40 -34.15 14.48 -24.60
N LYS A 41 -34.91 15.08 -25.53
CA LYS A 41 -34.41 16.03 -26.53
C LYS A 41 -35.22 17.31 -26.43
N ASP A 42 -34.54 18.45 -26.36
CA ASP A 42 -35.14 19.77 -26.18
C ASP A 42 -34.42 20.78 -27.08
N ASP A 43 -35.16 21.67 -27.74
CA ASP A 43 -34.60 22.79 -28.52
C ASP A 43 -34.57 24.11 -27.73
N GLY A 44 -34.99 24.07 -26.46
CA GLY A 44 -35.06 25.20 -25.55
C GLY A 44 -36.23 26.15 -25.84
N ILE A 45 -37.21 25.73 -26.65
CA ILE A 45 -38.32 26.57 -27.10
C ILE A 45 -39.65 25.97 -26.66
N ALA A 46 -40.56 26.84 -26.23
CA ALA A 46 -41.90 26.42 -25.85
C ALA A 46 -42.64 25.77 -27.04
N ALA A 47 -43.27 24.62 -26.76
CA ALA A 47 -44.05 23.87 -27.74
C ALA A 47 -45.08 24.76 -28.46
N GLY A 48 -45.19 24.62 -29.78
CA GLY A 48 -46.09 25.40 -30.64
C GLY A 48 -45.50 26.71 -31.19
N THR A 49 -44.32 27.13 -30.73
CA THR A 49 -43.58 28.24 -31.33
C THR A 49 -42.96 27.79 -32.66
N LYS A 50 -43.17 28.57 -33.72
CA LYS A 50 -42.59 28.28 -35.05
C LYS A 50 -41.19 28.88 -35.18
N LYS A 51 -40.31 28.16 -35.86
CA LYS A 51 -39.00 28.64 -36.33
C LYS A 51 -39.12 29.18 -37.75
N ASN A 52 -38.32 30.19 -38.09
CA ASN A 52 -38.30 30.74 -39.43
C ASN A 52 -37.34 29.93 -40.33
N PRO A 53 -37.62 29.83 -41.63
CA PRO A 53 -36.65 29.29 -42.58
C PRO A 53 -35.31 30.03 -42.50
N GLY A 54 -34.22 29.28 -42.34
CA GLY A 54 -32.87 29.83 -42.19
C GLY A 54 -32.39 29.97 -40.74
N ASP A 55 -33.26 29.78 -39.74
CA ASP A 55 -32.85 29.77 -38.33
C ASP A 55 -31.98 28.54 -38.00
N THR A 56 -30.94 28.74 -37.19
CA THR A 56 -30.21 27.64 -36.53
C THR A 56 -30.96 27.23 -35.26
N ILE A 57 -31.25 25.94 -35.13
CA ILE A 57 -31.98 25.38 -33.98
C ILE A 57 -31.01 24.53 -33.15
N PRO A 58 -30.57 25.00 -31.96
CA PRO A 58 -29.78 24.18 -31.06
C PRO A 58 -30.67 23.12 -30.42
N TYR A 59 -30.18 21.88 -30.31
CA TYR A 59 -30.84 20.81 -29.56
C TYR A 59 -29.92 20.32 -28.44
N THR A 60 -30.51 20.08 -27.26
CA THR A 60 -29.85 19.41 -26.14
C THR A 60 -30.48 18.04 -25.96
N ILE A 61 -29.64 17.01 -25.92
CA ILE A 61 -30.06 15.64 -25.59
C ILE A 61 -29.47 15.29 -24.23
N SER A 62 -30.33 14.95 -23.28
CA SER A 62 -29.90 14.44 -21.98
C SER A 62 -30.15 12.93 -21.93
N ILE A 63 -29.12 12.16 -21.60
CA ILE A 63 -29.20 10.71 -21.41
C ILE A 63 -28.81 10.42 -19.96
N SER A 64 -29.63 9.64 -19.26
CA SER A 64 -29.39 9.30 -17.87
C SER A 64 -29.57 7.80 -17.64
N ASN A 65 -28.63 7.20 -16.92
CA ASN A 65 -28.84 5.90 -16.28
C ASN A 65 -29.40 6.12 -14.88
N THR A 66 -30.69 5.88 -14.74
CA THR A 66 -31.43 5.97 -13.47
C THR A 66 -31.49 4.64 -12.73
N GLY A 67 -30.95 3.58 -13.35
CA GLY A 67 -30.82 2.26 -12.75
C GLY A 67 -29.62 2.18 -11.83
N SER A 68 -29.53 1.09 -11.07
CA SER A 68 -28.43 0.83 -10.15
C SER A 68 -27.33 -0.08 -10.73
N ALA A 69 -27.45 -0.48 -12.00
CA ALA A 69 -26.42 -1.24 -12.72
C ALA A 69 -25.79 -0.37 -13.81
N ASP A 70 -24.54 -0.66 -14.16
CA ASP A 70 -23.85 -0.02 -15.28
C ASP A 70 -24.60 -0.28 -16.59
N ALA A 71 -24.83 0.78 -17.36
CA ALA A 71 -25.39 0.69 -18.69
C ALA A 71 -24.26 0.60 -19.70
N THR A 72 -23.96 -0.60 -20.17
CA THR A 72 -22.93 -0.83 -21.19
C THR A 72 -23.53 -0.88 -22.59
N GLY A 73 -22.77 -0.45 -23.60
CA GLY A 73 -23.19 -0.51 -25.01
C GLY A 73 -24.34 0.42 -25.40
N VAL A 74 -24.55 1.52 -24.67
CA VAL A 74 -25.61 2.49 -24.98
C VAL A 74 -25.32 3.19 -26.30
N THR A 75 -26.25 3.07 -27.25
CA THR A 75 -26.20 3.76 -28.54
C THR A 75 -27.33 4.80 -28.63
N LEU A 76 -26.99 6.06 -28.92
CA LEU A 76 -27.97 7.08 -29.29
C LEU A 76 -28.08 7.14 -30.81
N THR A 77 -29.29 6.94 -31.33
CA THR A 77 -29.64 7.23 -32.73
C THR A 77 -30.64 8.38 -32.74
N ASP A 78 -30.26 9.50 -33.34
CA ASP A 78 -31.10 10.69 -33.47
C ASP A 78 -31.22 11.05 -34.96
N ALA A 79 -32.45 11.15 -35.45
CA ALA A 79 -32.70 11.47 -36.85
C ALA A 79 -32.81 12.98 -37.06
N THR A 80 -32.26 13.48 -38.18
CA THR A 80 -32.41 14.88 -38.58
C THR A 80 -33.90 15.23 -38.70
N PRO A 81 -34.39 16.25 -37.98
CA PRO A 81 -35.78 16.66 -38.09
C PRO A 81 -36.16 17.05 -39.52
N THR A 82 -37.40 16.75 -39.92
CA THR A 82 -37.91 17.14 -41.25
C THR A 82 -37.80 18.65 -41.48
N ASN A 83 -37.48 19.06 -42.70
CA ASN A 83 -37.26 20.46 -43.10
C ASN A 83 -36.06 21.16 -42.42
N THR A 84 -35.15 20.38 -41.84
CA THR A 84 -33.88 20.89 -41.29
C THR A 84 -32.71 20.16 -41.95
N THR A 85 -31.52 20.74 -41.81
CA THR A 85 -30.25 20.13 -42.21
C THR A 85 -29.30 20.23 -41.03
N ASP A 86 -28.60 19.15 -40.70
CA ASP A 86 -27.63 19.17 -39.61
C ASP A 86 -26.46 20.10 -39.93
N VAL A 87 -26.07 20.91 -38.95
CA VAL A 87 -24.90 21.78 -39.05
C VAL A 87 -23.66 20.95 -38.73
N GLY A 88 -22.80 20.69 -39.72
CA GLY A 88 -21.58 19.91 -39.55
C GLY A 88 -20.69 20.47 -38.43
N GLY A 89 -20.18 19.60 -37.55
CA GLY A 89 -19.33 19.98 -36.42
C GLY A 89 -20.05 20.62 -35.22
N SER A 90 -21.38 20.76 -35.26
CA SER A 90 -22.16 21.33 -34.15
C SER A 90 -22.37 20.36 -32.98
N LEU A 91 -22.17 19.06 -33.17
CA LEU A 91 -22.30 18.08 -32.11
C LEU A 91 -21.21 18.29 -31.05
N ALA A 92 -21.63 18.56 -29.82
CA ALA A 92 -20.79 18.56 -28.63
C ALA A 92 -21.33 17.56 -27.62
N ALA A 93 -20.44 16.97 -26.82
CA ALA A 93 -20.82 16.01 -25.79
C ALA A 93 -19.97 16.20 -24.54
N SER A 94 -20.60 16.09 -23.37
CA SER A 94 -19.91 16.05 -22.08
C SER A 94 -19.08 14.77 -21.94
N PRO A 95 -17.93 14.83 -21.25
CA PRO A 95 -17.24 13.62 -20.88
C PRO A 95 -18.03 12.80 -19.83
N VAL A 96 -17.66 11.53 -19.68
CA VAL A 96 -18.13 10.63 -18.63
C VAL A 96 -16.91 9.92 -18.05
N GLY A 97 -16.70 10.10 -16.75
CA GLY A 97 -15.66 9.41 -15.99
C GLY A 97 -16.17 8.05 -15.50
N VAL A 98 -15.30 7.05 -15.51
CA VAL A 98 -15.60 5.69 -15.04
C VAL A 98 -14.58 5.29 -13.99
N ASP A 99 -15.04 4.75 -12.86
CA ASP A 99 -14.17 4.31 -11.78
C ASP A 99 -13.11 3.30 -12.26
N ASP A 100 -11.93 3.40 -11.65
CA ASP A 100 -10.73 2.69 -12.04
C ASP A 100 -10.22 1.78 -10.93
N LEU A 101 -9.66 0.63 -11.33
CA LEU A 101 -8.90 -0.25 -10.47
C LEU A 101 -7.49 -0.41 -11.02
N TYR A 102 -6.49 -0.01 -10.23
CA TYR A 102 -5.10 -0.23 -10.60
C TYR A 102 -4.82 -1.74 -10.69
N PRO A 103 -4.26 -2.26 -11.81
CA PRO A 103 -4.31 -3.68 -12.13
C PRO A 103 -3.27 -4.54 -11.39
N GLN A 104 -2.40 -3.94 -10.59
CA GLN A 104 -1.36 -4.64 -9.83
C GLN A 104 -1.51 -4.35 -8.34
N THR A 105 -1.19 -5.34 -7.50
CA THR A 105 -1.11 -5.10 -6.05
C THR A 105 0.15 -4.31 -5.74
N VAL A 106 -0.01 -3.18 -5.06
CA VAL A 106 1.08 -2.32 -4.63
C VAL A 106 1.64 -2.81 -3.29
N ILE A 107 2.95 -2.78 -3.15
CA ILE A 107 3.61 -3.09 -1.88
C ILE A 107 3.69 -1.79 -1.07
N GLY A 108 3.29 -1.85 0.20
CA GLY A 108 3.42 -0.73 1.12
C GLY A 108 4.84 -0.17 1.12
N ASN A 109 4.97 1.15 1.21
CA ASN A 109 6.24 1.88 1.18
C ASN A 109 7.05 1.80 -0.13
N VAL A 110 6.48 1.26 -1.21
CA VAL A 110 7.12 1.16 -2.54
C VAL A 110 6.27 1.89 -3.57
N SER A 111 6.87 2.85 -4.28
CA SER A 111 6.16 3.66 -5.27
C SER A 111 5.86 2.89 -6.55
N ILE A 112 4.89 3.38 -7.32
CA ILE A 112 4.57 2.91 -8.67
C ILE A 112 4.62 4.07 -9.68
N ASN A 113 4.80 3.72 -10.94
CA ASN A 113 4.61 4.58 -12.10
C ASN A 113 3.73 3.85 -13.12
N SER A 114 2.51 4.33 -13.31
CA SER A 114 1.54 3.71 -14.21
C SER A 114 1.97 3.74 -15.67
N ALA A 115 2.87 4.66 -16.06
CA ALA A 115 3.39 4.75 -17.42
C ALA A 115 4.31 3.57 -17.81
N LEU A 116 4.76 2.76 -16.83
CA LEU A 116 5.55 1.56 -17.09
C LEU A 116 4.70 0.36 -17.54
N ILE A 117 3.38 0.51 -17.55
CA ILE A 117 2.42 -0.48 -18.02
C ILE A 117 1.41 0.21 -18.96
N PRO A 118 0.67 -0.53 -19.81
CA PRO A 118 -0.37 0.04 -20.66
C PRO A 118 -1.62 0.39 -19.83
N TYR A 119 -1.49 1.34 -18.91
CA TYR A 119 -2.55 1.78 -18.01
C TYR A 119 -2.61 3.30 -17.92
N SER A 120 -3.78 3.84 -18.17
CA SER A 120 -4.18 5.22 -17.89
C SER A 120 -5.61 5.22 -17.39
N VAL A 121 -5.92 6.09 -16.43
CA VAL A 121 -7.27 6.19 -15.84
C VAL A 121 -8.31 6.63 -16.87
N VAL A 122 -7.90 7.34 -17.93
CA VAL A 122 -8.84 7.78 -18.98
C VAL A 122 -9.07 6.74 -20.07
N SER A 123 -8.58 5.51 -19.92
CA SER A 123 -8.68 4.49 -20.99
C SER A 123 -10.10 3.92 -21.14
N ASN A 124 -10.87 3.89 -20.07
CA ASN A 124 -12.27 3.46 -20.00
C ASN A 124 -13.26 4.64 -20.02
N ASP A 125 -12.76 5.87 -20.03
CA ASP A 125 -13.57 7.09 -20.04
C ASP A 125 -14.08 7.46 -21.43
N TYR A 126 -15.21 8.17 -21.44
CA TYR A 126 -15.59 8.98 -22.60
C TYR A 126 -15.10 10.41 -22.41
N LEU A 127 -14.14 10.86 -23.22
CA LEU A 127 -13.54 12.19 -23.09
C LEU A 127 -14.41 13.34 -23.61
N GLY A 128 -15.64 13.07 -24.05
CA GLY A 128 -16.48 14.09 -24.67
C GLY A 128 -16.08 14.38 -26.13
N LEU A 129 -16.77 15.34 -26.72
CA LEU A 129 -16.56 15.75 -28.11
C LEU A 129 -16.71 17.26 -28.25
N ASN A 130 -15.82 17.87 -29.04
CA ASN A 130 -15.83 19.29 -29.42
C ASN A 130 -15.98 20.25 -28.21
N PRO A 131 -14.93 20.40 -27.37
CA PRO A 131 -13.64 19.71 -27.40
C PRO A 131 -13.62 18.39 -26.59
N GLN A 132 -12.55 17.61 -26.75
CA GLN A 132 -12.24 16.54 -25.79
C GLN A 132 -11.76 17.15 -24.47
N ALA A 133 -12.12 16.51 -23.36
CA ALA A 133 -11.79 16.93 -22.03
C ALA A 133 -10.32 16.68 -21.67
N THR A 134 -9.79 17.53 -20.79
CA THR A 134 -8.57 17.28 -20.04
C THR A 134 -8.89 17.01 -18.58
N ILE A 135 -7.92 16.67 -17.73
CA ILE A 135 -8.12 16.57 -16.28
C ILE A 135 -7.92 17.95 -15.65
N ASP A 136 -8.86 18.42 -14.83
CA ASP A 136 -8.79 19.73 -14.16
C ASP A 136 -8.68 19.67 -12.64
N LEU A 137 -8.91 18.47 -12.08
CA LEU A 137 -8.88 18.24 -10.66
C LEU A 137 -8.39 16.81 -10.40
N VAL A 138 -7.45 16.66 -9.47
CA VAL A 138 -7.05 15.36 -8.90
C VAL A 138 -7.20 15.47 -7.41
N GLN A 139 -8.06 14.64 -6.85
CA GLN A 139 -8.59 14.78 -5.51
C GLN A 139 -9.15 16.20 -5.30
N ALA A 140 -8.65 16.94 -4.31
CA ALA A 140 -9.04 18.33 -4.05
C ALA A 140 -8.04 19.35 -4.65
N ALA A 141 -7.07 18.90 -5.46
CA ALA A 141 -6.01 19.72 -6.01
C ALA A 141 -6.27 20.06 -7.49
N ASN A 142 -6.11 21.33 -7.84
CA ASN A 142 -6.32 21.88 -9.19
C ASN A 142 -5.13 22.71 -9.71
N THR A 143 -4.03 22.76 -8.97
CA THR A 143 -2.84 23.52 -9.38
C THR A 143 -2.03 22.69 -10.36
N ILE A 144 -1.96 23.14 -11.61
CA ILE A 144 -1.19 22.47 -12.66
C ILE A 144 0.22 23.04 -12.68
N VAL A 145 1.21 22.17 -12.52
CA VAL A 145 2.64 22.48 -12.68
C VAL A 145 3.21 21.51 -13.70
N SER A 146 3.79 22.04 -14.78
CA SER A 146 4.43 21.22 -15.84
C SER A 146 3.54 20.08 -16.36
N ASN A 147 2.27 20.37 -16.67
CA ASN A 147 1.27 19.39 -17.13
C ASN A 147 0.94 18.28 -16.11
N THR A 148 1.19 18.50 -14.83
CA THR A 148 0.82 17.57 -13.77
C THR A 148 0.05 18.25 -12.64
N ILE A 149 -0.80 17.49 -11.97
CA ILE A 149 -1.36 17.84 -10.67
C ILE A 149 -0.79 16.86 -9.64
N THR A 150 -0.26 17.41 -8.55
CA THR A 150 0.14 16.63 -7.36
C THR A 150 -0.94 16.73 -6.31
N ALA A 151 -1.38 15.58 -5.78
CA ALA A 151 -2.41 15.51 -4.76
C ALA A 151 -2.07 14.48 -3.68
N THR A 152 -2.69 14.64 -2.51
CA THR A 152 -2.68 13.65 -1.44
C THR A 152 -3.89 12.73 -1.59
N THR A 153 -3.67 11.42 -1.57
CA THR A 153 -4.73 10.40 -1.65
C THR A 153 -5.53 10.32 -0.33
N THR A 154 -6.63 9.59 -0.33
CA THR A 154 -7.53 9.45 0.83
C THR A 154 -6.80 8.96 2.08
N LEU A 155 -5.85 8.03 1.94
CA LEU A 155 -5.08 7.51 3.09
C LEU A 155 -3.74 8.23 3.31
N GLY A 156 -3.44 9.30 2.57
CA GLY A 156 -2.25 10.13 2.82
C GLY A 156 -1.02 9.80 1.97
N GLY A 157 -1.18 9.02 0.90
CA GLY A 157 -0.16 8.83 -0.13
C GLY A 157 -0.09 10.05 -1.05
N THR A 158 0.89 10.05 -1.96
CA THR A 158 1.05 11.14 -2.94
C THR A 158 0.83 10.59 -4.34
N VAL A 159 -0.03 11.25 -5.11
CA VAL A 159 -0.21 11.00 -6.55
C VAL A 159 0.26 12.20 -7.35
N VAL A 160 0.97 11.96 -8.46
CA VAL A 160 1.32 12.98 -9.45
C VAL A 160 0.79 12.51 -10.80
N MET A 161 -0.23 13.17 -11.32
CA MET A 161 -0.97 12.73 -12.51
C MET A 161 -0.76 13.69 -13.68
N THR A 162 -0.51 13.15 -14.87
CA THR A 162 -0.47 13.90 -16.14
C THR A 162 -1.88 14.26 -16.58
N VAL A 163 -2.12 15.54 -16.86
CA VAL A 163 -3.51 16.05 -17.02
C VAL A 163 -3.95 16.31 -18.46
N SER A 164 -3.05 16.25 -19.44
CA SER A 164 -3.39 16.44 -20.86
C SER A 164 -2.38 15.74 -21.78
N GLY A 165 -2.75 15.61 -23.07
CA GLY A 165 -1.93 14.99 -24.11
C GLY A 165 -2.02 13.46 -24.15
N ALA A 166 -1.11 12.82 -24.89
CA ALA A 166 -1.16 11.37 -25.13
C ALA A 166 -0.97 10.50 -23.87
N SER A 167 -0.32 11.05 -22.84
CA SER A 167 -0.10 10.40 -21.53
C SER A 167 -1.09 10.86 -20.46
N MET A 168 -2.15 11.59 -20.83
CA MET A 168 -3.18 12.01 -19.89
C MET A 168 -3.69 10.80 -19.09
N GLY A 169 -3.87 10.98 -17.79
CA GLY A 169 -4.35 9.95 -16.87
C GLY A 169 -3.30 8.94 -16.41
N GLN A 170 -2.06 9.00 -16.92
CA GLN A 170 -0.93 8.30 -16.31
C GLN A 170 -0.47 9.03 -15.05
N PHE A 171 0.02 8.28 -14.06
CA PHE A 171 0.45 8.84 -12.77
C PHE A 171 1.61 8.10 -12.12
N THR A 172 2.33 8.79 -11.24
CA THR A 172 3.14 8.16 -10.20
C THR A 172 2.37 8.18 -8.87
N TYR A 173 2.57 7.15 -8.05
CA TYR A 173 1.97 7.06 -6.73
C TYR A 173 3.02 6.58 -5.72
N ASN A 174 3.16 7.31 -4.63
CA ASN A 174 3.94 6.90 -3.46
C ASN A 174 2.97 6.59 -2.33
N PRO A 175 2.90 5.32 -1.85
CA PRO A 175 1.95 4.94 -0.82
C PRO A 175 2.06 5.80 0.45
N PRO A 176 0.97 5.90 1.24
CA PRO A 176 1.07 6.37 2.60
C PRO A 176 2.05 5.47 3.37
N THR A 177 2.86 6.11 4.20
CA THR A 177 3.83 5.40 5.04
C THR A 177 3.11 4.42 5.96
N GLY A 178 3.59 3.18 6.02
CA GLY A 178 3.03 2.16 6.91
C GLY A 178 1.74 1.48 6.42
N LEU A 179 1.21 1.82 5.23
CA LEU A 179 0.04 1.14 4.67
C LEU A 179 0.43 -0.28 4.22
N ARG A 180 -0.08 -1.31 4.91
CA ARG A 180 0.27 -2.72 4.70
C ARG A 180 -0.80 -3.57 4.02
N THR A 181 -2.06 -3.15 4.08
CA THR A 181 -3.22 -3.89 3.54
C THR A 181 -4.36 -2.95 3.24
N GLY A 182 -5.19 -3.29 2.26
CA GLY A 182 -6.43 -2.58 1.94
C GLY A 182 -6.28 -1.72 0.69
N ASN A 183 -7.20 -0.78 0.50
CA ASN A 183 -7.23 0.06 -0.70
C ASN A 183 -6.97 1.51 -0.32
N ASP A 184 -6.04 2.16 -1.02
CA ASP A 184 -5.99 3.62 -1.07
C ASP A 184 -6.77 4.11 -2.30
N THR A 185 -7.28 5.33 -2.24
CA THR A 185 -8.11 5.89 -3.31
C THR A 185 -7.78 7.36 -3.56
N PHE A 186 -8.03 7.81 -4.78
CA PHE A 186 -8.13 9.23 -5.09
C PHE A 186 -9.11 9.42 -6.23
N THR A 187 -9.68 10.63 -6.35
CA THR A 187 -10.58 10.98 -7.46
C THR A 187 -9.85 11.79 -8.52
N TYR A 188 -10.35 11.79 -9.74
CA TYR A 188 -10.00 12.80 -10.75
C TYR A 188 -11.25 13.33 -11.41
N ARG A 189 -11.16 14.52 -12.02
CA ARG A 189 -12.26 15.14 -12.76
C ARG A 189 -11.82 15.58 -14.14
N LEU A 190 -12.62 15.24 -15.13
CA LEU A 190 -12.51 15.73 -16.50
C LEU A 190 -13.14 17.13 -16.62
N THR A 191 -12.52 18.04 -17.37
CA THR A 191 -13.03 19.40 -17.65
C THR A 191 -14.44 19.36 -18.22
N ASP A 192 -15.23 20.40 -17.96
CA ASP A 192 -16.59 20.47 -18.49
C ASP A 192 -16.57 20.79 -19.98
N ASN A 193 -17.65 20.42 -20.68
CA ASN A 193 -17.90 20.90 -22.03
C ASN A 193 -18.89 22.06 -21.95
N ALA A 194 -18.42 23.29 -22.20
CA ALA A 194 -19.26 24.49 -22.13
C ALA A 194 -20.47 24.46 -23.08
N SER A 195 -20.38 23.72 -24.18
CA SER A 195 -21.46 23.57 -25.17
C SER A 195 -22.42 22.41 -24.84
N ALA A 196 -22.04 21.53 -23.92
CA ALA A 196 -22.82 20.39 -23.46
C ALA A 196 -22.51 20.13 -21.97
N PRO A 197 -22.95 21.02 -21.06
CA PRO A 197 -22.54 20.94 -19.66
C PRO A 197 -23.14 19.72 -18.97
N SER A 198 -22.39 19.15 -18.02
CA SER A 198 -22.86 18.04 -17.19
C SER A 198 -22.46 18.23 -15.73
N ALA A 199 -23.21 17.59 -14.84
CA ALA A 199 -22.90 17.56 -13.42
C ALA A 199 -21.48 17.04 -13.20
N ALA A 200 -20.74 17.65 -12.27
CA ALA A 200 -19.37 17.24 -11.96
C ALA A 200 -19.27 15.75 -11.58
N SER A 201 -20.29 15.20 -10.92
CA SER A 201 -20.38 13.77 -10.58
C SER A 201 -20.30 12.84 -11.80
N ASN A 202 -20.76 13.27 -12.97
CA ASN A 202 -20.70 12.47 -14.19
C ASN A 202 -19.28 12.43 -14.79
N ARG A 203 -18.47 13.43 -14.43
CA ARG A 203 -17.13 13.67 -14.97
C ARG A 203 -16.04 13.38 -13.94
N THR A 204 -16.41 12.84 -12.79
CA THR A 204 -15.52 12.47 -11.71
C THR A 204 -15.52 10.96 -11.55
N ALA A 205 -14.33 10.39 -11.49
CA ALA A 205 -14.12 8.97 -11.27
C ALA A 205 -13.14 8.75 -10.11
N THR A 206 -13.26 7.60 -9.49
CA THR A 206 -12.44 7.15 -8.36
C THR A 206 -11.44 6.10 -8.83
N VAL A 207 -10.17 6.32 -8.55
CA VAL A 207 -9.11 5.33 -8.75
C VAL A 207 -8.88 4.58 -7.45
N THR A 208 -8.98 3.26 -7.49
CA THR A 208 -8.71 2.36 -6.38
C THR A 208 -7.36 1.67 -6.56
N ILE A 209 -6.49 1.74 -5.55
CA ILE A 209 -5.16 1.12 -5.55
C ILE A 209 -5.11 0.06 -4.44
N PRO A 210 -5.08 -1.24 -4.79
CA PRO A 210 -4.96 -2.31 -3.81
C PRO A 210 -3.53 -2.41 -3.28
N VAL A 211 -3.37 -2.46 -1.96
CA VAL A 211 -2.10 -2.56 -1.25
C VAL A 211 -2.05 -3.84 -0.42
N SER A 212 -0.93 -4.56 -0.49
CA SER A 212 -0.67 -5.75 0.33
C SER A 212 0.82 -5.95 0.61
N GLY A 213 1.13 -6.26 1.87
CA GLY A 213 2.50 -6.39 2.36
C GLY A 213 3.21 -5.04 2.49
N ILE A 214 4.35 -5.05 3.18
CA ILE A 214 5.15 -3.84 3.40
C ILE A 214 6.63 -4.20 3.58
N VAL A 215 7.49 -3.27 3.19
CA VAL A 215 8.92 -3.28 3.51
C VAL A 215 9.33 -1.90 4.03
N TRP A 216 10.07 -1.87 5.14
CA TRP A 216 10.71 -0.67 5.67
C TRP A 216 12.16 -0.63 5.23
N PHE A 217 12.64 0.54 4.82
CA PHE A 217 13.98 0.70 4.27
C PHE A 217 14.85 1.57 5.18
N ILE A 218 16.06 1.09 5.48
CA ILE A 218 17.06 1.81 6.28
C ILE A 218 18.36 1.89 5.48
N ASN A 219 18.80 3.11 5.20
CA ASN A 219 19.98 3.39 4.38
C ASN A 219 20.77 4.56 4.99
N ASN A 220 21.90 4.27 5.62
CA ASN A 220 22.78 5.28 6.23
C ASN A 220 23.85 5.83 5.27
N ASN A 221 23.82 5.48 3.98
CA ASN A 221 24.73 6.06 3.01
C ASN A 221 24.46 7.56 2.83
N ALA A 222 25.54 8.33 2.61
CA ALA A 222 25.43 9.75 2.38
C ALA A 222 24.50 10.06 1.18
N GLY A 223 23.53 10.94 1.40
CA GLY A 223 22.56 11.34 0.36
C GLY A 223 21.41 10.36 0.13
N ALA A 224 21.32 9.25 0.87
CA ALA A 224 20.23 8.27 0.72
C ALA A 224 18.83 8.86 0.99
N CYS A 225 18.74 9.88 1.83
CA CYS A 225 17.52 10.64 2.05
C CYS A 225 17.85 12.10 2.38
N SER A 226 17.13 13.03 1.73
CA SER A 226 17.34 14.48 1.89
C SER A 226 16.30 15.15 2.77
N SER A 227 15.10 14.58 2.90
CA SER A 227 14.00 15.08 3.73
C SER A 227 12.97 13.99 3.97
N ASN A 228 12.20 14.11 5.06
CA ASN A 228 11.07 13.23 5.38
C ASN A 228 11.43 11.74 5.32
N CYS A 229 12.57 11.38 5.94
CA CYS A 229 13.17 10.04 5.97
C CYS A 229 12.33 9.06 6.80
N ASP A 230 11.17 8.73 6.26
CA ASP A 230 10.06 8.05 6.93
C ASP A 230 10.04 6.54 6.72
N GLY A 231 11.09 5.98 6.10
CA GLY A 231 11.27 4.54 5.94
C GLY A 231 10.66 3.95 4.67
N ARG A 232 10.09 4.79 3.80
CA ARG A 232 9.70 4.36 2.44
C ARG A 232 10.91 4.16 1.54
N LEU A 233 10.77 3.39 0.47
CA LEU A 233 11.85 3.17 -0.50
C LEU A 233 12.39 4.50 -1.07
N SER A 234 11.51 5.48 -1.29
CA SER A 234 11.88 6.80 -1.78
C SER A 234 12.56 7.69 -0.72
N ASN A 235 12.33 7.40 0.57
CA ASN A 235 12.78 8.20 1.70
C ASN A 235 13.14 7.28 2.88
N PRO A 236 14.19 6.45 2.75
CA PRO A 236 14.52 5.46 3.77
C PRO A 236 14.91 6.14 5.09
N PHE A 237 14.75 5.43 6.21
CA PHE A 237 15.35 5.86 7.48
C PHE A 237 16.87 5.93 7.31
N THR A 238 17.52 6.93 7.91
CA THR A 238 18.97 7.11 7.76
C THR A 238 19.79 6.47 8.88
N SER A 239 19.13 5.88 9.90
CA SER A 239 19.78 5.13 10.98
C SER A 239 18.84 4.12 11.63
N LEU A 240 19.40 3.13 12.34
CA LEU A 240 18.63 2.23 13.19
C LEU A 240 17.91 2.98 14.33
N ALA A 241 18.49 4.07 14.84
CA ALA A 241 17.86 4.88 15.88
C ALA A 241 16.57 5.57 15.37
N ASN A 242 16.56 6.06 14.12
CA ASN A 242 15.36 6.64 13.52
C ASN A 242 14.25 5.60 13.34
N PHE A 243 14.60 4.40 12.86
CA PHE A 243 13.65 3.29 12.78
C PHE A 243 13.14 2.88 14.17
N GLN A 244 14.03 2.69 15.14
CA GLN A 244 13.69 2.20 16.46
C GLN A 244 12.79 3.16 17.24
N ALA A 245 12.89 4.47 16.99
CA ALA A 245 12.05 5.49 17.61
C ALA A 245 10.56 5.32 17.25
N VAL A 246 10.24 4.64 16.15
CA VAL A 246 8.87 4.38 15.67
C VAL A 246 8.55 2.90 15.55
N ASN A 247 9.46 1.98 15.92
CA ASN A 247 9.19 0.54 15.86
C ASN A 247 8.31 0.08 17.04
N ASP A 248 7.07 0.54 17.07
CA ASP A 248 6.17 0.45 18.22
C ASP A 248 4.76 -0.07 17.88
N SER A 249 4.50 -0.50 16.63
CA SER A 249 3.17 -0.88 16.13
C SER A 249 2.12 0.23 16.19
N GLY A 250 2.53 1.50 16.24
CA GLY A 250 1.65 2.65 16.11
C GLY A 250 0.99 2.78 14.74
N ALA A 251 0.10 3.77 14.62
CA ALA A 251 -0.51 4.10 13.33
C ALA A 251 0.58 4.54 12.35
N ASN A 252 0.57 3.98 11.13
CA ASN A 252 1.55 4.27 10.08
C ASN A 252 3.01 3.97 10.47
N HIS A 253 3.24 3.23 11.54
CA HIS A 253 4.54 2.85 12.04
C HIS A 253 4.88 1.38 11.70
N PRO A 254 6.16 1.00 11.76
CA PRO A 254 6.56 -0.41 11.73
C PRO A 254 5.84 -1.23 12.79
N ALA A 255 5.31 -2.37 12.36
CA ALA A 255 4.51 -3.25 13.19
C ALA A 255 5.08 -4.67 13.24
N ALA A 256 4.52 -5.49 14.13
CA ALA A 256 4.77 -6.92 14.16
C ALA A 256 4.48 -7.56 12.79
N GLY A 257 5.37 -8.44 12.31
CA GLY A 257 5.25 -9.11 11.02
C GLY A 257 5.89 -8.36 9.84
N ASP A 258 6.26 -7.10 10.00
CA ASP A 258 6.79 -6.29 8.90
C ASP A 258 8.21 -6.73 8.48
N ASN A 259 8.54 -6.50 7.21
CA ASN A 259 9.89 -6.69 6.68
C ASN A 259 10.71 -5.41 6.84
N ILE A 260 11.97 -5.53 7.25
CA ILE A 260 12.91 -4.43 7.42
C ILE A 260 14.16 -4.72 6.59
N PHE A 261 14.51 -3.81 5.69
CA PHE A 261 15.65 -3.93 4.80
C PHE A 261 16.75 -2.93 5.18
N LEU A 262 17.97 -3.44 5.38
CA LEU A 262 19.18 -2.64 5.61
C LEU A 262 20.05 -2.67 4.36
N TYR A 263 20.35 -1.49 3.82
CA TYR A 263 21.32 -1.37 2.74
C TYR A 263 22.74 -1.61 3.25
N GLU A 264 23.61 -2.11 2.39
CA GLU A 264 25.06 -2.08 2.59
C GLU A 264 25.56 -0.65 2.74
N SER A 265 26.62 -0.46 3.53
CA SER A 265 27.26 0.83 3.68
C SER A 265 28.73 0.72 4.05
N GLY A 266 29.52 1.72 3.65
CA GLY A 266 30.88 1.91 4.17
C GLY A 266 30.93 2.26 5.66
N THR A 267 29.79 2.63 6.26
CA THR A 267 29.66 2.92 7.69
C THR A 267 28.71 1.95 8.37
N ALA A 268 29.08 1.41 9.53
CA ALA A 268 28.21 0.52 10.29
C ALA A 268 26.97 1.26 10.82
N TYR A 269 25.85 0.55 10.86
CA TYR A 269 24.67 0.98 11.61
C TYR A 269 24.94 0.84 13.11
N VAL A 270 24.67 1.89 13.87
CA VAL A 270 24.81 1.87 15.33
C VAL A 270 23.50 1.35 15.95
N GLY A 271 23.59 0.20 16.64
CA GLY A 271 22.49 -0.41 17.38
C GLY A 271 22.25 0.23 18.76
N PRO A 272 21.32 -0.33 19.56
CA PRO A 272 20.58 -1.57 19.32
C PRO A 272 19.43 -1.39 18.31
N VAL A 273 19.01 -2.51 17.71
CA VAL A 273 17.66 -2.66 17.15
C VAL A 273 16.90 -3.71 17.95
N THR A 274 15.67 -3.41 18.33
CA THR A 274 14.76 -4.32 19.02
C THR A 274 13.66 -4.71 18.06
N LEU A 275 13.60 -6.00 17.71
CA LEU A 275 12.61 -6.53 16.79
C LEU A 275 11.31 -6.81 17.53
N LEU A 276 10.19 -6.35 16.97
CA LEU A 276 8.84 -6.76 17.35
C LEU A 276 8.56 -8.17 16.85
N ASN A 277 7.45 -8.75 17.30
CA ASN A 277 7.05 -10.11 16.95
C ASN A 277 6.96 -10.29 15.43
N ASN A 278 7.53 -11.39 14.92
CA ASN A 278 7.46 -11.78 13.51
C ASN A 278 8.12 -10.82 12.53
N GLN A 279 8.91 -9.86 13.01
CA GLN A 279 9.66 -8.99 12.13
C GLN A 279 10.82 -9.73 11.47
N ARG A 280 11.15 -9.26 10.26
CA ARG A 280 12.17 -9.85 9.42
C ARG A 280 13.23 -8.80 9.11
N LEU A 281 14.36 -8.88 9.79
CA LEU A 281 15.51 -8.01 9.58
C LEU A 281 16.40 -8.60 8.49
N ILE A 282 16.48 -7.91 7.36
CA ILE A 282 17.11 -8.39 6.13
C ILE A 282 18.16 -7.38 5.73
N GLY A 283 19.44 -7.74 5.77
CA GLY A 283 20.48 -6.93 5.17
C GLY A 283 20.69 -7.30 3.69
N GLN A 284 21.33 -6.38 2.97
CA GLN A 284 21.61 -6.50 1.54
C GLN A 284 22.62 -7.62 1.18
N ASP A 285 23.34 -8.18 2.18
CA ASP A 285 24.25 -9.31 2.00
C ASP A 285 23.55 -10.68 1.91
N ALA A 286 22.21 -10.73 1.95
CA ALA A 286 21.52 -12.02 1.88
C ALA A 286 21.76 -12.69 0.52
N SER A 287 21.92 -14.03 0.54
CA SER A 287 22.17 -14.81 -0.67
C SER A 287 20.92 -15.01 -1.54
N ALA A 288 19.73 -14.85 -0.97
CA ALA A 288 18.45 -14.91 -1.68
C ALA A 288 17.91 -13.50 -1.95
N SER A 289 17.17 -13.31 -3.05
CA SER A 289 16.55 -12.03 -3.38
C SER A 289 15.58 -11.55 -2.31
N LEU A 290 15.41 -10.22 -2.19
CA LEU A 290 14.45 -9.63 -1.26
C LEU A 290 13.03 -10.15 -1.49
N SER A 291 12.62 -10.37 -2.75
CA SER A 291 11.31 -10.95 -3.08
C SER A 291 11.16 -12.38 -2.55
N THR A 292 12.18 -13.23 -2.70
CA THR A 292 12.16 -14.61 -2.18
C THR A 292 12.11 -14.64 -0.67
N ILE A 293 12.84 -13.74 -0.01
CA ILE A 293 12.80 -13.63 1.44
C ILE A 293 11.42 -13.15 1.84
N THR A 294 11.02 -11.93 1.49
CA THR A 294 9.75 -11.32 1.94
C THR A 294 8.49 -12.04 1.49
N GLY A 295 8.53 -12.75 0.36
CA GLY A 295 7.35 -13.30 -0.33
C GLY A 295 6.59 -12.25 -1.14
N LEU A 296 7.09 -11.02 -1.20
CA LEU A 296 6.47 -9.89 -1.92
C LEU A 296 7.18 -9.71 -3.26
N ASN A 297 6.41 -9.56 -4.34
CA ASN A 297 6.97 -9.39 -5.68
C ASN A 297 6.52 -8.05 -6.28
N PRO A 298 7.42 -7.05 -6.43
CA PRO A 298 7.08 -5.80 -7.10
C PRO A 298 6.55 -6.06 -8.50
N GLY A 299 5.39 -5.49 -8.82
CA GLY A 299 4.83 -5.53 -10.17
C GLY A 299 5.66 -4.71 -11.17
N THR A 300 5.40 -4.85 -12.46
CA THR A 300 6.13 -4.10 -13.51
C THR A 300 5.94 -2.58 -13.42
N GLY A 301 4.82 -2.13 -12.86
CA GLY A 301 4.57 -0.72 -12.58
C GLY A 301 5.26 -0.20 -11.32
N SER A 302 5.84 -1.08 -10.51
CA SER A 302 6.47 -0.74 -9.23
C SER A 302 7.92 -0.31 -9.39
N ALA A 303 8.38 0.56 -8.49
CA ALA A 303 9.81 0.69 -8.23
C ALA A 303 10.39 -0.69 -7.87
N ALA A 304 11.55 -1.00 -8.44
CA ALA A 304 12.21 -2.28 -8.21
C ALA A 304 12.71 -2.37 -6.77
N PHE A 305 12.63 -3.56 -6.19
CA PHE A 305 13.35 -3.83 -4.95
C PHE A 305 14.86 -3.68 -5.15
N PRO A 306 15.60 -3.31 -4.09
CA PRO A 306 17.06 -3.32 -4.13
C PRO A 306 17.60 -4.69 -4.53
N ALA A 307 18.61 -4.70 -5.39
CA ALA A 307 19.39 -5.91 -5.66
C ALA A 307 20.18 -6.29 -4.40
N MET A 308 20.31 -7.59 -4.15
CA MET A 308 21.18 -8.12 -3.10
C MET A 308 22.62 -8.17 -3.62
N ASN A 309 23.62 -7.90 -2.77
CA ASN A 309 25.01 -7.79 -3.20
C ASN A 309 25.99 -8.65 -2.37
N SER A 310 25.57 -9.86 -1.99
CA SER A 310 26.38 -10.77 -1.20
C SER A 310 27.80 -10.95 -1.78
N GLY A 311 28.83 -10.64 -0.99
CA GLY A 311 30.23 -10.89 -1.34
C GLY A 311 30.96 -9.75 -2.07
N ASN A 312 30.41 -8.54 -2.10
CA ASN A 312 31.04 -7.36 -2.74
C ASN A 312 31.99 -6.55 -1.82
N ALA A 313 32.37 -7.10 -0.66
CA ALA A 313 33.16 -6.49 0.42
C ALA A 313 32.52 -5.34 1.21
N THR A 314 31.55 -4.61 0.65
CA THR A 314 30.71 -3.70 1.45
C THR A 314 29.65 -4.54 2.16
N ILE A 315 29.33 -4.23 3.40
CA ILE A 315 28.44 -5.10 4.20
C ILE A 315 27.36 -4.30 4.92
N ALA A 316 26.19 -4.90 5.08
CA ALA A 316 25.14 -4.45 5.97
C ALA A 316 25.54 -4.82 7.41
N LYS A 317 26.20 -3.91 8.11
CA LYS A 317 26.84 -4.18 9.40
C LYS A 317 26.20 -3.41 10.56
N ILE A 318 25.89 -4.11 11.65
CA ILE A 318 25.41 -3.50 12.90
C ILE A 318 26.51 -3.59 13.97
N THR A 319 26.92 -2.47 14.57
CA THR A 319 27.80 -2.44 15.76
C THR A 319 27.06 -1.78 16.93
N SER A 320 27.47 -2.05 18.17
CA SER A 320 26.78 -1.47 19.34
C SER A 320 27.67 -1.37 20.58
N ALA A 321 27.51 -0.29 21.34
CA ALA A 321 28.09 -0.16 22.68
C ALA A 321 27.22 -0.81 23.78
N VAL A 322 26.16 -1.52 23.39
CA VAL A 322 25.30 -2.37 24.21
C VAL A 322 25.02 -3.66 23.43
N ASN A 323 23.78 -4.16 23.44
CA ASN A 323 23.37 -5.23 22.54
C ASN A 323 23.23 -4.72 21.10
N ALA A 324 23.48 -5.55 20.08
CA ALA A 324 23.22 -5.17 18.69
C ALA A 324 21.75 -5.43 18.31
N ILE A 325 21.25 -6.64 18.55
CA ILE A 325 19.88 -7.03 18.22
C ILE A 325 19.20 -7.62 19.46
N ASN A 326 18.04 -7.07 19.82
CA ASN A 326 17.19 -7.61 20.87
C ASN A 326 15.93 -8.22 20.25
N LEU A 327 15.54 -9.40 20.74
CA LEU A 327 14.27 -10.05 20.44
C LEU A 327 13.29 -9.75 21.59
N THR A 328 12.10 -9.25 21.27
CA THR A 328 11.06 -8.99 22.28
C THR A 328 10.53 -10.29 22.88
N ASN A 329 10.20 -10.24 24.18
CA ASN A 329 9.58 -11.36 24.89
C ASN A 329 8.18 -11.67 24.33
N GLY A 330 7.85 -12.94 24.15
CA GLY A 330 6.55 -13.38 23.64
C GLY A 330 6.46 -13.41 22.11
N ALA A 331 7.59 -13.26 21.42
CA ALA A 331 7.67 -13.37 19.97
C ALA A 331 7.29 -14.78 19.50
N THR A 332 6.51 -14.88 18.42
CA THR A 332 6.17 -16.17 17.83
C THR A 332 7.25 -16.67 16.86
N SER A 333 7.91 -15.83 16.05
CA SER A 333 9.14 -16.18 15.30
C SER A 333 9.81 -14.98 14.58
N ASN A 334 11.05 -14.58 14.88
CA ASN A 334 11.77 -13.52 14.11
C ASN A 334 12.75 -14.10 13.08
N LEU A 335 13.01 -13.34 12.00
CA LEU A 335 14.05 -13.67 11.02
C LEU A 335 15.15 -12.60 11.01
N ILE A 336 16.41 -13.04 11.03
CA ILE A 336 17.59 -12.20 10.80
C ILE A 336 18.36 -12.82 9.64
N ARG A 337 18.60 -12.06 8.57
CA ARG A 337 19.29 -12.59 7.40
C ARG A 337 20.17 -11.57 6.68
N GLY A 338 21.31 -12.01 6.18
CA GLY A 338 22.10 -11.25 5.20
C GLY A 338 22.75 -10.00 5.77
N LEU A 339 23.31 -10.09 6.97
CA LEU A 339 23.97 -8.97 7.63
C LEU A 339 25.11 -9.44 8.52
N THR A 340 26.02 -8.53 8.82
CA THR A 340 27.06 -8.75 9.84
C THR A 340 26.61 -8.16 11.17
N VAL A 341 26.54 -9.00 12.21
CA VAL A 341 26.46 -8.51 13.60
C VAL A 341 27.89 -8.31 14.08
N GLY A 342 28.31 -7.05 14.03
CA GLY A 342 29.67 -6.66 14.31
C GLY A 342 30.02 -6.57 15.80
N SER A 343 31.13 -5.89 16.10
CA SER A 343 31.62 -5.79 17.47
C SER A 343 30.61 -5.12 18.39
N THR A 344 30.36 -5.78 19.51
CA THR A 344 29.51 -5.30 20.60
C THR A 344 30.25 -5.38 21.92
N THR A 345 29.91 -4.49 22.87
CA THR A 345 30.31 -4.63 24.28
C THR A 345 29.25 -5.38 25.11
N GLY A 346 27.99 -5.42 24.65
CA GLY A 346 26.91 -6.21 25.23
C GLY A 346 26.77 -7.57 24.55
N ILE A 347 25.58 -7.87 24.02
CA ILE A 347 25.28 -9.13 23.32
C ILE A 347 24.99 -8.86 21.84
N GLY A 348 25.58 -9.64 20.93
CA GLY A 348 25.27 -9.59 19.50
C GLY A 348 23.78 -9.79 19.23
N ILE A 349 23.25 -10.98 19.55
CA ILE A 349 21.81 -11.28 19.49
C ILE A 349 21.33 -11.74 20.86
N ASN A 350 20.43 -10.96 21.45
CA ASN A 350 19.86 -11.18 22.78
C ASN A 350 18.37 -11.51 22.68
N GLY A 351 17.89 -12.49 23.43
CA GLY A 351 16.47 -12.83 23.44
C GLY A 351 16.06 -13.69 24.63
N THR A 352 14.86 -13.42 25.16
CA THR A 352 14.18 -14.30 26.10
C THR A 352 12.78 -14.62 25.58
N SER A 353 12.31 -15.86 25.72
CA SER A 353 10.98 -16.31 25.26
C SER A 353 10.69 -15.87 23.82
N PHE A 354 11.64 -16.16 22.92
CA PHE A 354 11.74 -15.54 21.60
C PHE A 354 11.02 -16.29 20.48
N GLY A 355 10.23 -17.32 20.81
CA GLY A 355 9.57 -18.17 19.80
C GLY A 355 10.60 -18.90 18.95
N THR A 356 10.46 -18.85 17.62
CA THR A 356 11.51 -19.34 16.71
C THR A 356 12.39 -18.21 16.19
N LEU A 357 13.70 -18.25 16.44
CA LEU A 357 14.65 -17.37 15.73
C LEU A 357 15.18 -18.10 14.50
N THR A 358 14.87 -17.60 13.31
CA THR A 358 15.48 -18.05 12.06
C THR A 358 16.66 -17.16 11.70
N VAL A 359 17.81 -17.77 11.45
CA VAL A 359 19.02 -17.05 11.02
C VAL A 359 19.61 -17.69 9.78
N ALA A 360 19.98 -16.88 8.80
CA ALA A 360 20.71 -17.32 7.61
C ALA A 360 21.64 -16.19 7.13
N ASP A 361 22.76 -16.52 6.48
CA ASP A 361 23.68 -15.51 5.92
C ASP A 361 24.09 -14.43 6.95
N VAL A 362 24.23 -14.80 8.24
CA VAL A 362 24.69 -13.87 9.29
C VAL A 362 26.12 -14.17 9.68
N ASP A 363 26.95 -13.15 9.67
CA ASP A 363 28.35 -13.21 10.08
C ASP A 363 28.58 -12.45 11.38
N MET A 364 29.44 -12.98 12.26
CA MET A 364 29.88 -12.29 13.47
C MET A 364 31.41 -12.22 13.60
N SER A 365 32.15 -12.29 12.48
CA SER A 365 33.62 -12.32 12.47
C SER A 365 34.29 -10.97 12.28
N ASP A 366 33.54 -9.87 12.33
CA ASP A 366 34.00 -8.54 11.94
C ASP A 366 35.15 -7.94 12.78
N SER A 367 35.44 -8.54 13.95
CA SER A 367 36.46 -8.07 14.87
C SER A 367 37.13 -9.23 15.60
N PRO A 368 38.47 -9.30 15.63
CA PRO A 368 39.21 -10.29 16.41
C PRO A 368 39.13 -10.03 17.92
N SER A 369 38.55 -8.90 18.36
CA SER A 369 38.56 -8.44 19.74
C SER A 369 37.16 -8.17 20.30
N ARG A 370 36.13 -8.89 19.85
CA ARG A 370 34.77 -8.69 20.39
C ARG A 370 34.73 -8.98 21.90
N THR A 371 34.39 -7.95 22.67
CA THR A 371 34.32 -7.99 24.14
C THR A 371 32.93 -8.38 24.66
N GLY A 372 31.90 -8.32 23.81
CA GLY A 372 30.56 -8.77 24.11
C GLY A 372 30.30 -10.23 23.78
N GLN A 373 29.22 -10.78 24.36
CA GLN A 373 28.63 -12.07 24.01
C GLN A 373 28.13 -12.09 22.56
N ALA A 374 28.10 -13.27 21.94
CA ALA A 374 27.62 -13.44 20.56
C ALA A 374 26.13 -13.60 20.56
N LEU A 375 25.72 -14.56 21.38
CA LEU A 375 24.37 -15.00 21.53
C LEU A 375 24.12 -15.13 23.03
N SER A 376 23.02 -14.56 23.48
CA SER A 376 22.45 -14.83 24.79
C SER A 376 20.97 -15.07 24.58
N LEU A 377 20.58 -16.35 24.58
CA LEU A 377 19.22 -16.77 24.26
C LEU A 377 18.67 -17.63 25.40
N THR A 378 17.52 -17.24 25.93
CA THR A 378 16.85 -17.94 27.03
C THR A 378 15.42 -18.30 26.63
N THR A 379 15.04 -19.59 26.61
CA THR A 379 13.71 -20.09 26.21
C THR A 379 13.28 -19.73 24.78
N GLY A 380 13.24 -20.73 23.90
CA GLY A 380 12.83 -20.57 22.49
C GLY A 380 13.41 -21.66 21.59
N THR A 381 13.13 -21.59 20.30
CA THR A 381 13.62 -22.51 19.26
C THR A 381 14.55 -21.77 18.31
N LEU A 382 15.74 -22.28 18.10
CA LEU A 382 16.67 -21.74 17.12
C LEU A 382 16.58 -22.55 15.81
N ALA A 383 16.50 -21.87 14.68
CA ALA A 383 16.65 -22.44 13.35
C ALA A 383 17.70 -21.60 12.60
N ALA A 384 18.96 -21.75 13.01
CA ALA A 384 20.02 -20.82 12.64
C ALA A 384 21.18 -21.49 11.90
N THR A 385 21.57 -20.85 10.81
CA THR A 385 22.83 -21.08 10.10
C THR A 385 23.59 -19.77 10.03
N PHE A 386 24.69 -19.68 10.78
CA PHE A 386 25.63 -18.57 10.76
C PHE A 386 26.80 -18.88 9.83
N THR A 387 27.33 -17.86 9.15
CA THR A 387 28.61 -17.95 8.47
C THR A 387 29.73 -18.17 9.50
N SER A 388 29.74 -17.34 10.55
CA SER A 388 30.65 -17.49 11.69
C SER A 388 30.03 -16.93 12.97
N ILE A 389 30.54 -17.40 14.12
CA ILE A 389 30.23 -16.85 15.43
C ILE A 389 31.54 -16.63 16.21
N ASN A 390 31.98 -15.39 16.37
CA ASN A 390 33.20 -15.07 17.12
C ASN A 390 32.91 -14.28 18.39
N SER A 391 33.56 -14.64 19.50
CA SER A 391 33.49 -13.97 20.80
C SER A 391 34.79 -14.11 21.59
N THR A 392 35.80 -13.31 21.29
CA THR A 392 37.15 -13.59 21.78
C THR A 392 37.45 -13.10 23.21
N ASN A 393 36.80 -12.03 23.69
CA ASN A 393 37.15 -11.36 24.95
C ASN A 393 35.97 -11.11 25.89
N SER A 394 34.90 -11.92 25.79
CA SER A 394 33.71 -11.73 26.63
C SER A 394 33.92 -12.19 28.08
N ALA A 395 33.58 -11.32 29.03
CA ALA A 395 33.59 -11.64 30.46
C ALA A 395 32.40 -12.52 30.90
N ALA A 396 31.34 -12.63 30.08
CA ALA A 396 30.10 -13.37 30.39
C ALA A 396 29.97 -14.69 29.58
N GLY A 397 31.07 -15.17 29.00
CA GLY A 397 31.08 -16.29 28.04
C GLY A 397 30.79 -15.83 26.62
N GLY A 398 31.11 -16.65 25.61
CA GLY A 398 30.91 -16.26 24.20
C GLY A 398 29.50 -16.51 23.69
N ILE A 399 28.92 -17.64 24.06
CA ILE A 399 27.56 -18.07 23.68
C ILE A 399 26.88 -18.58 24.95
N ALA A 400 25.68 -18.07 25.24
CA ALA A 400 24.83 -18.56 26.32
C ALA A 400 23.46 -18.98 25.76
N LEU A 401 23.12 -20.26 25.90
CA LEU A 401 21.84 -20.84 25.47
C LEU A 401 21.20 -21.54 26.68
N THR A 402 20.08 -21.02 27.18
CA THR A 402 19.38 -21.56 28.35
C THR A 402 17.98 -22.01 27.95
N SER A 403 17.68 -23.31 28.06
CA SER A 403 16.38 -23.89 27.66
C SER A 403 16.00 -23.57 26.20
N VAL A 404 16.99 -23.64 25.30
CA VAL A 404 16.81 -23.41 23.85
C VAL A 404 16.74 -24.76 23.11
N SER A 405 15.75 -24.93 22.24
CA SER A 405 15.60 -26.08 21.34
C SER A 405 16.01 -25.74 19.90
N GLY A 406 16.04 -26.73 19.00
CA GLY A 406 16.26 -26.55 17.56
C GLY A 406 17.71 -26.78 17.12
N SER A 407 18.15 -26.08 16.06
CA SER A 407 19.46 -26.25 15.44
C SER A 407 20.25 -24.94 15.36
N LEU A 408 21.54 -25.03 15.71
CA LEU A 408 22.56 -24.01 15.48
C LEU A 408 23.65 -24.63 14.61
N THR A 409 23.88 -24.05 13.43
CA THR A 409 25.04 -24.36 12.59
C THR A 409 25.87 -23.10 12.41
N ALA A 410 27.19 -23.23 12.48
CA ALA A 410 28.13 -22.14 12.22
C ALA A 410 29.29 -22.68 11.37
N GLY A 411 29.72 -21.92 10.36
CA GLY A 411 30.88 -22.29 9.55
C GLY A 411 32.19 -22.27 10.35
N SER A 412 32.35 -21.28 11.24
CA SER A 412 33.43 -21.22 12.23
C SER A 412 32.95 -20.64 13.56
N THR A 413 33.61 -21.03 14.65
CA THR A 413 33.33 -20.51 16.00
C THR A 413 34.64 -20.25 16.76
N THR A 414 34.80 -19.05 17.33
CA THR A 414 35.96 -18.68 18.16
C THR A 414 35.53 -18.07 19.48
#